data_AF-A0A2V8PF72-F1
#
_entry.id   AF-A0A2V8PF72-F1
#
_cell.length_a   1.000
_cell.length_b   1.000
_cell.length_c   1.000
_cell.angle_alpha   90.00
_cell.angle_beta   90.00
_cell.angle_gamma   90.00
#
_symmetry.space_group_name_H-M   'P 1'
#
loop_
_entity.id
_entity.type
_entity.pdbx_description
1 polymer ?
#
loop_
_entity_poly.entity_id
_entity_poly.type
_entity_poly.pdbx_seq_one_letter_code
_entity_poly.pdbx_strand_id
1 'polypeptide(L)'
;MTAFEMNQRTLSNLRKAEAVGVAICLTAVFAADVFARVGGGGSYGGGGGHGGGGGGAGALIYLLIRFLLWLTIEHPVIGIPVDIIVIGLVIYWFTRPSKKTIAATSSSILGVSGAAAAPARQPGFQREFNQLRRFDPNFSEIIFTDFCYALYGRAHEARGQGPKALDLLSPYLSEQARASLLQLNAPNLKAVQGIIVGAMQVADVRGLASPTLCISIEFDANYTEFTPREGDPRGEMSYYVRERWELERKRDVLSPTPEQATALHCPRCGAPLQKDTAGACAFCGTKIDSGEFQWYVREITTLNREAKGPLLTSDVPEVGTDYPTITQPNFPAVRAAFEQNRPEFSWADFQARARLIFNELQEAWSSLNWERARPHETDNIFQMHRFWIEAYKAQGLRNALDQCQITAMQPVKIKVDSFYDSITLRVFAQGYDYTVDTNGRVVAGSNKHVRRWSEYWTFIRYAKAKPGPARADLNCPNCGAPLKVNASGICEFCGGKITSGEFDWVLSKIEQDESYAG
;
A
#
# COMPACT_ATOMS: atom_id res chain seq x y z
N MET A 1 64.64 -0.03 0.57
CA MET A 1 63.26 -0.11 0.06
C MET A 1 62.69 1.29 0.10
N THR A 2 62.50 1.86 -1.09
CA THR A 2 62.37 3.30 -1.34
C THR A 2 60.95 3.79 -1.09
N ALA A 3 60.81 5.08 -0.77
CA ALA A 3 59.56 5.79 -0.47
C ALA A 3 58.45 5.69 -1.54
N PHE A 4 58.71 5.02 -2.65
CA PHE A 4 57.76 4.71 -3.73
C PHE A 4 56.85 3.52 -3.39
N GLU A 5 57.33 2.52 -2.63
CA GLU A 5 56.52 1.36 -2.21
C GLU A 5 55.56 1.69 -1.06
N MET A 6 55.87 2.73 -0.28
CA MET A 6 55.02 3.19 0.83
C MET A 6 53.80 3.99 0.34
N ASN A 7 53.84 4.54 -0.88
CA ASN A 7 52.74 5.34 -1.42
C ASN A 7 51.66 4.47 -2.11
N GLN A 8 52.03 3.31 -2.67
CA GLN A 8 51.07 2.39 -3.30
C GLN A 8 50.24 1.57 -2.29
N ARG A 9 50.78 1.28 -1.09
CA ARG A 9 50.01 0.61 -0.02
C ARG A 9 48.99 1.53 0.66
N THR A 10 49.25 2.84 0.73
CA THR A 10 48.34 3.82 1.34
C THR A 10 47.16 4.14 0.41
N LEU A 11 47.38 4.16 -0.91
CA LEU A 11 46.32 4.38 -1.91
C LEU A 11 45.39 3.16 -2.11
N SER A 12 45.86 1.93 -1.91
CA SER A 12 45.00 0.73 -2.02
C SER A 12 44.11 0.51 -0.79
N ASN A 13 44.53 1.03 0.38
CA ASN A 13 43.75 0.98 1.61
C ASN A 13 42.71 2.12 1.70
N LEU A 14 42.97 3.30 1.12
CA LEU A 14 41.96 4.36 1.01
C LEU A 14 40.81 3.98 0.04
N ARG A 15 41.12 3.32 -1.09
CA ARG A 15 40.09 2.85 -2.04
C ARG A 15 39.21 1.72 -1.49
N LYS A 16 39.69 0.95 -0.51
CA LYS A 16 38.90 -0.08 0.18
C LYS A 16 38.07 0.50 1.33
N ALA A 17 38.51 1.59 1.96
CA ALA A 17 37.75 2.30 2.99
C ALA A 17 36.58 3.11 2.39
N GLU A 18 36.73 3.68 1.19
CA GLU A 18 35.63 4.35 0.47
C GLU A 18 34.63 3.35 -0.12
N ALA A 19 35.06 2.17 -0.56
CA ALA A 19 34.17 1.13 -1.09
C ALA A 19 33.28 0.47 0.00
N VAL A 20 33.75 0.41 1.25
CA VAL A 20 32.96 -0.11 2.39
C VAL A 20 32.07 0.97 3.00
N GLY A 21 32.49 2.24 2.95
CA GLY A 21 31.67 3.39 3.38
C GLY A 21 30.53 3.74 2.42
N VAL A 22 30.69 3.51 1.11
CA VAL A 22 29.63 3.75 0.11
C VAL A 22 28.65 2.56 0.01
N ALA A 23 29.08 1.34 0.32
CA ALA A 23 28.20 0.16 0.35
C ALA A 23 27.24 0.15 1.56
N ILE A 24 27.59 0.81 2.67
CA ILE A 24 26.75 0.91 3.87
C ILE A 24 25.77 2.11 3.80
N CYS A 25 26.05 3.12 2.98
CA CYS A 25 25.12 4.25 2.75
C CYS A 25 24.08 4.00 1.64
N LEU A 26 24.22 2.94 0.83
CA LEU A 26 23.27 2.58 -0.23
C LEU A 26 22.26 1.48 0.16
N THR A 27 22.28 1.02 1.41
CA THR A 27 21.37 -0.03 1.93
C THR A 27 20.42 0.47 3.02
N ALA A 28 20.31 1.79 3.23
CA ALA A 28 19.35 2.41 4.15
C ALA A 28 18.24 3.18 3.42
N VAL A 29 17.77 2.67 2.28
CA VAL A 29 16.42 3.00 1.82
C VAL A 29 15.49 2.18 2.69
N PHE A 30 15.05 2.77 3.80
CA PHE A 30 13.93 2.24 4.56
C PHE A 30 12.71 2.26 3.63
N ALA A 31 12.37 1.10 3.08
CA ALA A 31 11.06 0.88 2.51
C ALA A 31 10.10 0.81 3.72
N ALA A 32 9.41 1.91 3.98
CA ALA A 32 8.25 1.87 4.86
C ALA A 32 7.16 1.17 4.06
N ASP A 33 6.92 -0.09 4.38
CA ASP A 33 6.03 -0.96 3.60
C ASP A 33 4.63 -0.89 4.20
N VAL A 34 3.70 -0.34 3.41
CA VAL A 34 2.43 0.21 3.90
C VAL A 34 1.27 -0.64 3.43
N PHE A 35 0.58 -1.29 4.36
CA PHE A 35 -0.75 -1.83 4.13
C PHE A 35 -1.74 -1.00 4.90
N ALA A 36 -2.59 -0.26 4.21
CA ALA A 36 -3.72 0.34 4.90
C ALA A 36 -4.71 -0.77 5.27
N ARG A 37 -4.88 -1.00 6.57
CA ARG A 37 -6.15 -1.48 7.11
C ARG A 37 -7.04 -0.29 7.40
N VAL A 38 -8.30 -0.57 7.66
CA VAL A 38 -9.22 0.44 8.19
C VAL A 38 -8.80 0.78 9.62
N GLY A 39 -8.40 2.03 9.84
CA GLY A 39 -8.19 2.60 11.17
C GLY A 39 -6.99 2.07 11.94
N GLY A 40 -6.63 2.80 12.99
CA GLY A 40 -5.47 2.51 13.83
C GLY A 40 -4.10 2.80 13.19
N GLY A 41 -4.03 3.27 11.93
CA GLY A 41 -2.79 3.68 11.24
C GLY A 41 -1.75 2.57 11.00
N GLY A 42 -2.01 1.35 11.49
CA GLY A 42 -1.05 0.26 11.41
C GLY A 42 -0.90 -0.29 10.00
N SER A 43 0.34 -0.43 9.54
CA SER A 43 0.71 -1.18 8.35
C SER A 43 1.18 -2.59 8.68
N TYR A 44 0.71 -3.59 7.92
CA TYR A 44 1.16 -4.97 8.06
C TYR A 44 2.50 -5.27 7.37
N GLY A 45 3.17 -4.25 6.81
CA GLY A 45 4.46 -4.41 6.11
C GLY A 45 5.65 -4.23 7.03
N GLY A 46 5.43 -3.71 8.25
CA GLY A 46 6.45 -3.50 9.25
C GLY A 46 6.82 -4.79 9.97
N GLY A 47 8.03 -5.29 9.69
CA GLY A 47 8.57 -6.44 10.38
C GLY A 47 9.84 -6.94 9.74
N GLY A 48 10.90 -6.12 9.77
CA GLY A 48 12.27 -6.61 9.60
C GLY A 48 12.65 -7.50 10.79
N GLY A 49 12.01 -8.66 10.90
CA GLY A 49 12.44 -9.72 11.81
C GLY A 49 13.75 -10.26 11.26
N HIS A 50 14.84 -10.05 11.99
CA HIS A 50 16.06 -10.82 11.78
C HIS A 50 15.73 -12.29 12.01
N GLY A 51 15.32 -12.98 10.95
CA GLY A 51 15.34 -14.42 10.83
C GLY A 51 16.80 -14.84 10.80
N GLY A 52 17.38 -15.01 11.99
CA GLY A 52 18.71 -15.58 12.18
C GLY A 52 18.71 -17.04 11.74
N GLY A 53 18.83 -17.26 10.43
CA GLY A 53 19.29 -18.51 9.86
C GLY A 53 20.75 -18.70 10.27
N GLY A 54 20.96 -19.63 11.19
CA GLY A 54 22.25 -19.91 11.81
C GLY A 54 23.34 -20.28 10.81
N GLY A 55 24.52 -19.72 11.06
CA GLY A 55 25.76 -20.10 10.38
C GLY A 55 26.91 -19.14 10.66
N GLY A 56 27.21 -18.81 11.93
CA GLY A 56 28.46 -18.12 12.27
C GLY A 56 28.51 -17.35 13.59
N ALA A 57 27.46 -16.58 13.93
CA ALA A 57 27.52 -15.68 15.09
C ALA A 57 27.35 -16.41 16.44
N GLY A 58 26.50 -17.44 16.51
CA GLY A 58 26.34 -18.26 17.72
C GLY A 58 27.61 -19.04 18.09
N ALA A 59 28.40 -19.44 17.08
CA ALA A 59 29.70 -20.07 17.30
C ALA A 59 30.71 -19.08 17.92
N LEU A 60 30.72 -17.82 17.47
CA LEU A 60 31.59 -16.79 18.03
C LEU A 60 31.22 -16.45 19.47
N ILE A 61 29.92 -16.36 19.80
CA ILE A 61 29.45 -16.10 21.16
C ILE A 61 29.76 -17.30 22.08
N TYR A 62 29.51 -18.52 21.62
CA TYR A 62 29.86 -19.73 22.37
C TYR A 62 31.36 -19.86 22.58
N LEU A 63 32.19 -19.56 21.56
CA LEU A 63 33.64 -19.56 21.67
C LEU A 63 34.14 -18.47 22.62
N LEU A 64 33.53 -17.28 22.62
CA LEU A 64 33.86 -16.20 23.53
C LEU A 64 33.53 -16.57 24.98
N ILE A 65 32.34 -17.13 25.25
CA ILE A 65 31.94 -17.58 26.58
C ILE A 65 32.84 -18.72 27.05
N ARG A 66 33.13 -19.70 26.18
CA ARG A 66 34.06 -20.80 26.48
C ARG A 66 35.48 -20.29 26.75
N PHE A 67 35.95 -19.28 26.02
CA PHE A 67 37.26 -18.66 26.21
C PHE A 67 37.34 -17.91 27.53
N LEU A 68 36.31 -17.14 27.90
CA LEU A 68 36.24 -16.45 29.19
C LEU A 68 36.22 -17.46 30.36
N LEU A 69 35.42 -18.52 30.26
CA LEU A 69 35.40 -19.58 31.27
C LEU A 69 36.74 -20.32 31.40
N TRP A 70 37.40 -20.61 30.27
CA TRP A 70 38.74 -21.21 30.27
C TRP A 70 39.77 -20.28 30.91
N LEU A 71 39.74 -18.98 30.56
CA LEU A 71 40.64 -17.97 31.10
C LEU A 71 40.46 -17.81 32.61
N THR A 72 39.23 -17.90 33.11
CA THR A 72 38.91 -17.77 34.54
C THR A 72 39.26 -19.01 35.35
N ILE A 73 39.24 -20.21 34.75
CA ILE A 73 39.63 -21.47 35.42
C ILE A 73 41.15 -21.67 35.42
N GLU A 74 41.83 -21.52 34.27
CA GLU A 74 43.26 -21.82 34.15
C GLU A 74 44.16 -20.64 34.54
N HIS A 75 43.67 -19.41 34.37
CA HIS A 75 44.43 -18.19 34.63
C HIS A 75 43.61 -17.17 35.45
N PRO A 76 43.21 -17.52 36.69
CA PRO A 76 42.27 -16.72 37.49
C PRO A 76 42.73 -15.29 37.76
N VAL A 77 44.04 -15.05 37.82
CA VAL A 77 44.64 -13.71 37.99
C VAL A 77 44.32 -12.76 36.81
N ILE A 78 44.03 -13.31 35.63
CA ILE A 78 43.69 -12.55 34.41
C ILE A 78 42.21 -12.67 34.09
N GLY A 79 41.61 -13.86 34.25
CA GLY A 79 40.20 -14.10 33.93
C GLY A 79 39.22 -13.32 34.79
N ILE A 80 39.41 -13.32 36.11
CA ILE A 80 38.49 -12.64 37.04
C ILE A 80 38.45 -11.11 36.79
N PRO A 81 39.57 -10.39 36.61
CA PRO A 81 39.53 -8.98 36.24
C PRO A 81 38.82 -8.69 34.91
N VAL A 82 39.00 -9.55 33.90
CA VAL A 82 38.37 -9.39 32.58
C VAL A 82 36.85 -9.57 32.68
N ASP A 83 36.39 -10.58 33.43
CA ASP A 83 34.96 -10.82 33.65
C ASP A 83 34.29 -9.65 34.39
N ILE A 84 34.97 -9.06 35.39
CA ILE A 84 34.49 -7.89 36.12
C ILE A 84 34.34 -6.67 35.20
N ILE A 85 35.27 -6.45 34.27
CA ILE A 85 35.20 -5.34 33.30
C ILE A 85 34.03 -5.54 32.33
N VAL A 86 33.84 -6.76 31.82
CA VAL A 86 32.74 -7.09 30.90
C VAL A 86 31.39 -6.88 31.58
N ILE A 87 31.22 -7.41 32.81
CA ILE A 87 29.99 -7.23 33.59
C ILE A 87 29.77 -5.75 33.93
N GLY A 88 30.84 -5.03 34.31
CA GLY A 88 30.78 -3.59 34.59
C GLY A 88 30.33 -2.76 33.39
N LEU A 89 30.80 -3.08 32.18
CA LEU A 89 30.39 -2.41 30.94
C LEU A 89 28.92 -2.71 30.59
N VAL A 90 28.47 -3.95 30.77
CA VAL A 90 27.07 -4.34 30.56
C VAL A 90 26.17 -3.58 31.53
N ILE A 91 26.52 -3.56 32.82
CA ILE A 91 25.77 -2.81 33.84
C ILE A 91 25.78 -1.31 33.52
N TYR A 92 26.93 -0.73 33.16
CA TYR A 92 27.03 0.69 32.79
C TYR A 92 26.14 1.06 31.61
N TRP A 93 26.04 0.19 30.61
CA TRP A 93 25.23 0.43 29.43
C TRP A 93 23.73 0.32 29.73
N PHE A 94 23.34 -0.61 30.60
CA PHE A 94 21.94 -0.80 31.02
C PHE A 94 21.46 0.13 32.14
N THR A 95 22.37 0.75 32.91
CA THR A 95 22.03 1.63 34.03
C THR A 95 22.07 3.12 33.70
N ARG A 96 22.44 3.51 32.47
CA ARG A 96 22.39 4.93 32.05
C ARG A 96 20.92 5.43 32.00
N PRO A 97 20.52 6.35 32.88
CA PRO A 97 19.18 6.95 32.82
C PRO A 97 19.16 7.97 31.68
N SER A 98 18.23 7.81 30.74
CA SER A 98 17.96 8.82 29.70
C SER A 98 17.33 10.06 30.36
N LYS A 99 18.16 11.04 30.73
CA LYS A 99 17.69 12.34 31.20
C LYS A 99 17.38 13.23 30.00
N LYS A 100 16.10 13.34 29.62
CA LYS A 100 15.59 14.48 28.84
C LYS A 100 14.69 15.32 29.73
N THR A 101 15.25 16.40 30.28
CA THR A 101 14.52 17.44 30.99
C THR A 101 13.85 18.36 29.97
N ILE A 102 12.53 18.54 30.08
CA ILE A 102 11.76 19.53 29.34
C ILE A 102 11.94 20.88 30.04
N ALA A 103 12.52 21.85 29.34
CA ALA A 103 12.48 23.25 29.74
C ALA A 103 12.06 24.10 28.53
N ALA A 104 10.89 24.73 28.66
CA ALA A 104 10.37 25.71 27.72
C ALA A 104 11.05 27.07 27.96
N THR A 105 11.73 27.60 26.95
CA THR A 105 12.00 29.03 26.82
C THR A 105 12.12 29.39 25.35
N SER A 106 11.30 30.35 24.93
CA SER A 106 11.24 30.93 23.61
C SER A 106 12.51 31.72 23.30
N SER A 107 13.21 31.38 22.21
CA SER A 107 14.04 32.30 21.43
C SER A 107 14.35 31.69 20.06
N SER A 108 14.11 32.48 19.03
CA SER A 108 14.37 32.19 17.64
C SER A 108 15.86 32.08 17.30
N ILE A 109 16.14 31.39 16.19
CA ILE A 109 17.31 31.46 15.28
C ILE A 109 18.23 30.21 15.23
N LEU A 110 18.18 29.57 14.05
CA LEU A 110 19.19 28.79 13.32
C LEU A 110 19.69 27.43 13.85
N GLY A 111 19.25 26.38 13.16
CA GLY A 111 20.16 25.41 12.53
C GLY A 111 20.71 24.28 13.38
N VAL A 112 19.90 23.25 13.63
CA VAL A 112 20.40 21.85 13.74
C VAL A 112 19.40 20.93 13.04
N SER A 113 19.83 20.44 11.88
CA SER A 113 19.12 19.48 11.03
C SER A 113 19.12 18.11 11.71
N GLY A 114 17.98 17.77 12.30
CA GLY A 114 17.64 16.41 12.75
C GLY A 114 16.16 16.13 12.48
N ALA A 115 15.64 16.64 11.37
CA ALA A 115 14.34 16.23 10.88
C ALA A 115 14.51 14.82 10.31
N ALA A 116 13.74 13.86 10.83
CA ALA A 116 13.42 12.65 10.08
C ALA A 116 13.03 13.11 8.67
N ALA A 117 13.78 12.66 7.66
CA ALA A 117 13.56 13.10 6.30
C ALA A 117 12.10 12.80 5.94
N ALA A 118 11.31 13.85 5.71
CA ALA A 118 10.01 13.69 5.07
C ALA A 118 10.24 12.92 3.75
N PRO A 119 9.35 11.99 3.38
CA PRO A 119 9.49 11.28 2.11
C PRO A 119 9.71 12.31 0.99
N ALA A 120 10.74 12.07 0.18
CA ALA A 120 11.07 12.95 -0.93
C ALA A 120 9.82 13.14 -1.79
N ARG A 121 9.36 14.39 -1.93
CA ARG A 121 8.21 14.76 -2.77
C ARG A 121 8.42 14.14 -4.15
N GLN A 122 7.66 13.11 -4.50
CA GLN A 122 7.69 12.58 -5.85
C GLN A 122 7.14 13.64 -6.82
N PRO A 123 7.67 13.73 -8.04
CA PRO A 123 7.16 14.67 -9.02
C PRO A 123 5.69 14.37 -9.31
N GLY A 124 4.82 15.36 -9.12
CA GLY A 124 3.40 15.21 -9.44
C GLY A 124 3.18 15.19 -10.96
N PHE A 125 2.61 14.11 -11.49
CA PHE A 125 2.33 13.92 -12.93
C PHE A 125 1.09 14.67 -13.45
N GLN A 126 0.65 15.71 -12.72
CA GLN A 126 -0.54 16.48 -13.08
C GLN A 126 -0.39 17.16 -14.44
N ARG A 127 0.81 17.65 -14.77
CA ARG A 127 1.06 18.32 -16.04
C ARG A 127 0.95 17.35 -17.21
N GLU A 128 1.49 16.15 -17.05
CA GLU A 128 1.52 15.07 -18.02
C GLU A 128 0.10 14.54 -18.26
N PHE A 129 -0.67 14.30 -17.21
CA PHE A 129 -2.08 13.91 -17.33
C PHE A 129 -2.94 15.01 -17.94
N ASN A 130 -2.66 16.29 -17.66
CA ASN A 130 -3.34 17.39 -18.34
C ASN A 130 -2.97 17.48 -19.83
N GLN A 131 -1.76 17.09 -20.23
CA GLN A 131 -1.40 16.97 -21.65
C GLN A 131 -2.08 15.78 -22.31
N LEU A 132 -2.12 14.62 -21.64
CA LEU A 132 -2.83 13.44 -22.11
C LEU A 132 -4.31 13.74 -22.38
N ARG A 133 -4.97 14.45 -21.47
CA ARG A 133 -6.40 14.84 -21.60
C ARG A 133 -6.71 15.70 -22.83
N ARG A 134 -5.71 16.30 -23.47
CA ARG A 134 -5.90 17.01 -24.75
C ARG A 134 -6.17 16.06 -25.92
N PHE A 135 -5.63 14.84 -25.85
CA PHE A 135 -5.83 13.79 -26.87
C PHE A 135 -6.91 12.79 -26.45
N ASP A 136 -7.01 12.54 -25.15
CA ASP A 136 -8.03 11.67 -24.56
C ASP A 136 -8.81 12.40 -23.45
N PRO A 137 -9.87 13.14 -23.81
CA PRO A 137 -10.73 13.81 -22.84
C PRO A 137 -11.39 12.86 -21.84
N ASN A 138 -11.45 11.56 -22.14
CA ASN A 138 -12.00 10.53 -21.26
C ASN A 138 -10.97 10.01 -20.25
N PHE A 139 -9.70 10.45 -20.29
CA PHE A 139 -8.71 9.96 -19.34
C PHE A 139 -9.04 10.40 -17.90
N SER A 140 -9.51 9.43 -17.12
CA SER A 140 -9.69 9.52 -15.67
C SER A 140 -8.57 8.76 -14.98
N GLU A 141 -7.89 9.45 -14.07
CA GLU A 141 -6.81 8.86 -13.27
C GLU A 141 -7.36 7.83 -12.28
N ILE A 142 -8.59 8.04 -11.79
CA ILE A 142 -9.28 7.13 -10.87
C ILE A 142 -9.60 5.81 -11.59
N ILE A 143 -10.19 5.89 -12.78
CA ILE A 143 -10.49 4.70 -13.59
C ILE A 143 -9.22 3.95 -13.98
N PHE A 144 -8.17 4.68 -14.40
CA PHE A 144 -6.87 4.08 -14.71
C PHE A 144 -6.30 3.33 -13.51
N THR A 145 -6.37 3.94 -12.33
CA THR A 145 -5.87 3.36 -11.08
C THR A 145 -6.65 2.11 -10.69
N ASP A 146 -7.98 2.15 -10.71
CA ASP A 146 -8.83 0.98 -10.41
C ASP A 146 -8.61 -0.16 -11.40
N PHE A 147 -8.43 0.16 -12.69
CA PHE A 147 -8.07 -0.83 -13.71
C PHE A 147 -6.73 -1.51 -13.38
N CYS A 148 -5.71 -0.73 -12.99
CA CYS A 148 -4.39 -1.25 -12.65
C CYS A 148 -4.42 -2.14 -11.40
N TYR A 149 -5.13 -1.73 -10.33
CA TYR A 149 -5.32 -2.54 -9.14
C TYR A 149 -6.01 -3.87 -9.45
N ALA A 150 -7.10 -3.83 -10.23
CA ALA A 150 -7.82 -5.03 -10.64
C ALA A 150 -6.94 -5.95 -11.50
N LEU A 151 -6.20 -5.40 -12.47
CA LEU A 151 -5.32 -6.19 -13.32
C LEU A 151 -4.17 -6.83 -12.51
N TYR A 152 -3.58 -6.10 -11.56
CA TYR A 152 -2.55 -6.62 -10.65
C TYR A 152 -3.04 -7.83 -9.87
N GLY A 153 -4.16 -7.68 -9.14
CA GLY A 153 -4.76 -8.77 -8.36
C GLY A 153 -5.03 -10.01 -9.21
N ARG A 154 -5.63 -9.82 -10.39
CA ARG A 154 -5.96 -10.92 -11.31
C ARG A 154 -4.73 -11.59 -11.92
N ALA A 155 -3.69 -10.84 -12.24
CA ALA A 155 -2.47 -11.40 -12.80
C ALA A 155 -1.76 -12.31 -11.79
N HIS A 156 -1.70 -11.89 -10.52
CA HIS A 156 -1.12 -12.70 -9.45
C HIS A 156 -2.01 -13.90 -9.07
N GLU A 157 -3.34 -13.74 -9.05
CA GLU A 157 -4.23 -14.90 -8.90
C GLU A 157 -4.04 -15.91 -10.04
N ALA A 158 -4.02 -15.43 -11.29
CA ALA A 158 -3.89 -16.27 -12.48
C ALA A 158 -2.53 -16.96 -12.58
N ARG A 159 -1.41 -16.32 -12.17
CA ARG A 159 -0.10 -17.00 -12.13
C ARG A 159 -0.12 -18.17 -11.15
N GLY A 160 -0.86 -18.06 -10.04
CA GLY A 160 -1.04 -19.13 -9.07
C GLY A 160 -1.82 -20.33 -9.61
N GLN A 161 -2.74 -20.09 -10.54
CA GLN A 161 -3.51 -21.13 -11.25
C GLN A 161 -2.74 -21.73 -12.44
N GLY A 162 -1.58 -21.15 -12.78
CA GLY A 162 -0.66 -21.64 -13.78
C GLY A 162 -0.78 -20.98 -15.17
N PRO A 163 0.05 -21.41 -16.14
CA PRO A 163 0.24 -20.69 -17.41
C PRO A 163 -1.03 -20.51 -18.24
N LYS A 164 -1.97 -21.47 -18.20
CA LYS A 164 -3.23 -21.39 -18.96
C LYS A 164 -4.17 -20.31 -18.45
N ALA A 165 -4.28 -20.15 -17.13
CA ALA A 165 -5.10 -19.11 -16.53
C ALA A 165 -4.50 -17.73 -16.81
N LEU A 166 -3.18 -17.62 -16.68
CA LEU A 166 -2.46 -16.39 -17.01
C LEU A 166 -2.52 -16.04 -18.51
N ASP A 167 -2.61 -17.05 -19.39
CA ASP A 167 -2.77 -16.82 -20.83
C ASP A 167 -4.11 -16.17 -21.20
N LEU A 168 -5.17 -16.35 -20.40
CA LEU A 168 -6.45 -15.66 -20.61
C LEU A 168 -6.33 -14.13 -20.48
N LEU A 169 -5.30 -13.65 -19.77
CA LEU A 169 -4.98 -12.22 -19.64
C LEU A 169 -4.12 -11.69 -20.81
N SER A 170 -3.91 -12.47 -21.88
CA SER A 170 -3.17 -12.01 -23.08
C SER A 170 -3.67 -10.71 -23.70
N PRO A 171 -4.96 -10.31 -23.60
CA PRO A 171 -5.41 -9.00 -24.10
C PRO A 171 -4.88 -7.81 -23.30
N TYR A 172 -4.30 -8.04 -22.13
CA TYR A 172 -3.80 -7.00 -21.22
C TYR A 172 -2.33 -7.17 -20.85
N LEU A 173 -1.77 -8.38 -20.96
CA LEU A 173 -0.40 -8.69 -20.59
C LEU A 173 0.35 -9.30 -21.77
N SER A 174 1.53 -8.76 -22.06
CA SER A 174 2.45 -9.33 -23.04
C SER A 174 2.89 -10.75 -22.67
N GLU A 175 3.44 -11.49 -23.64
CA GLU A 175 4.10 -12.76 -23.36
C GLU A 175 5.25 -12.60 -22.37
N GLN A 176 6.07 -11.55 -22.53
CA GLN A 176 7.17 -11.23 -21.62
C GLN A 176 6.67 -10.96 -20.20
N ALA A 177 5.63 -10.13 -20.03
CA ALA A 177 5.05 -9.81 -18.73
C ALA A 177 4.53 -11.06 -18.02
N ARG A 178 3.84 -11.94 -18.76
CA ARG A 178 3.34 -13.21 -18.21
C ARG A 178 4.47 -14.18 -17.86
N ALA A 179 5.53 -14.22 -18.68
CA ALA A 179 6.72 -15.00 -18.37
C ALA A 179 7.41 -14.51 -17.08
N SER A 180 7.57 -13.19 -16.89
CA SER A 180 8.12 -12.62 -15.66
C SER A 180 7.33 -13.06 -14.42
N LEU A 181 5.99 -13.03 -14.49
CA LEU A 181 5.13 -13.48 -13.39
C LEU A 181 5.29 -14.98 -13.10
N LEU A 182 5.38 -15.83 -14.14
CA LEU A 182 5.57 -17.27 -13.97
C LEU A 182 6.95 -17.62 -13.40
N GLN A 183 7.98 -16.81 -13.66
CA GLN A 183 9.32 -17.00 -13.08
C GLN A 183 9.34 -16.84 -11.55
N LEU A 184 8.35 -16.16 -10.97
CA LEU A 184 8.19 -16.07 -9.51
C LEU A 184 7.68 -17.38 -8.89
N ASN A 185 7.05 -18.25 -9.68
CA ASN A 185 6.41 -19.44 -9.15
C ASN A 185 7.44 -20.51 -8.76
N ALA A 186 7.37 -20.96 -7.51
CA ALA A 186 8.05 -22.18 -7.11
C ALA A 186 7.47 -23.41 -7.87
N PRO A 187 8.25 -24.48 -8.10
CA PRO A 187 7.80 -25.64 -8.87
C PRO A 187 6.49 -26.29 -8.41
N ASN A 188 6.17 -26.21 -7.11
CA ASN A 188 4.98 -26.80 -6.49
C ASN A 188 3.94 -25.77 -6.07
N LEU A 189 3.99 -24.55 -6.60
CA LEU A 189 2.98 -23.52 -6.31
C LEU A 189 1.58 -24.03 -6.69
N LYS A 190 0.65 -23.96 -5.73
CA LYS A 190 -0.75 -24.35 -5.92
C LYS A 190 -1.69 -23.17 -6.08
N ALA A 191 -1.39 -22.07 -5.40
CA ALA A 191 -2.19 -20.87 -5.44
C ALA A 191 -1.37 -19.66 -5.01
N VAL A 192 -1.79 -18.50 -5.51
CA VAL A 192 -1.44 -17.19 -4.98
C VAL A 192 -2.76 -16.57 -4.56
N GLN A 193 -2.88 -16.19 -3.30
CA GLN A 193 -4.09 -15.60 -2.75
C GLN A 193 -3.71 -14.41 -1.89
N GLY A 194 -4.71 -13.66 -1.43
CA GLY A 194 -4.47 -12.53 -0.55
C GLY A 194 -3.67 -11.41 -1.17
N ILE A 195 -3.92 -11.16 -2.46
CA ILE A 195 -3.27 -10.10 -3.19
C ILE A 195 -3.84 -8.77 -2.72
N ILE A 196 -3.01 -8.00 -2.02
CA ILE A 196 -3.32 -6.68 -1.50
C ILE A 196 -2.33 -5.72 -2.08
N VAL A 197 -2.80 -4.65 -2.69
CA VAL A 197 -1.94 -3.57 -3.14
C VAL A 197 -2.03 -2.43 -2.13
N GLY A 198 -0.94 -2.20 -1.39
CA GLY A 198 -0.85 -1.17 -0.36
C GLY A 198 -0.67 0.22 -0.96
N ALA A 199 0.16 0.34 -2.01
CA ALA A 199 0.33 1.57 -2.76
C ALA A 199 0.50 1.29 -4.25
N MET A 200 0.03 2.25 -5.06
CA MET A 200 0.34 2.32 -6.49
C MET A 200 0.78 3.75 -6.78
N GLN A 201 1.99 3.89 -7.32
CA GLN A 201 2.58 5.18 -7.66
C GLN A 201 2.89 5.22 -9.15
N VAL A 202 2.64 6.35 -9.79
CA VAL A 202 3.12 6.58 -11.15
C VAL A 202 4.59 6.96 -11.04
N ALA A 203 5.46 6.21 -11.69
CA ALA A 203 6.90 6.44 -11.68
C ALA A 203 7.36 7.27 -12.89
N ASP A 204 6.68 7.16 -14.03
CA ASP A 204 7.03 7.89 -15.25
C ASP A 204 5.83 7.98 -16.22
N VAL A 205 5.78 9.05 -17.02
CA VAL A 205 4.82 9.22 -18.12
C VAL A 205 5.56 9.70 -19.37
N ARG A 206 5.59 8.86 -20.41
CA ARG A 206 6.37 9.09 -21.63
C ARG A 206 5.51 8.96 -22.88
N GLY A 207 6.00 9.49 -24.00
CA GLY A 207 5.37 9.29 -25.31
C GLY A 207 4.18 10.20 -25.59
N LEU A 208 3.99 11.30 -24.85
CA LEU A 208 2.92 12.29 -25.11
C LEU A 208 3.00 12.92 -26.52
N ALA A 209 4.20 12.99 -27.10
CA ALA A 209 4.42 13.45 -28.47
C ALA A 209 4.50 12.31 -29.51
N SER A 210 4.35 11.05 -29.09
CA SER A 210 4.45 9.85 -29.91
C SER A 210 3.05 9.23 -30.16
N PRO A 211 2.88 8.39 -31.20
CA PRO A 211 1.67 7.61 -31.41
C PRO A 211 1.36 6.63 -30.26
N THR A 212 2.41 6.21 -29.53
CA THR A 212 2.31 5.33 -28.37
C THR A 212 2.71 6.10 -27.11
N LEU A 213 1.85 6.02 -26.12
CA LEU A 213 2.02 6.55 -24.77
C LEU A 213 2.43 5.41 -23.83
N CYS A 214 3.32 5.70 -22.88
CA CYS A 214 3.75 4.76 -21.86
C CYS A 214 3.59 5.38 -20.47
N ILE A 215 3.04 4.61 -19.52
CA ILE A 215 2.99 4.95 -18.11
C ILE A 215 3.69 3.83 -17.35
N SER A 216 4.73 4.20 -16.60
CA SER A 216 5.39 3.30 -15.65
C SER A 216 4.71 3.46 -14.29
N ILE A 217 4.27 2.36 -13.70
CA ILE A 217 3.70 2.34 -12.34
C ILE A 217 4.49 1.41 -11.45
N GLU A 218 4.59 1.77 -10.18
CA GLU A 218 5.16 0.95 -9.12
C GLU A 218 4.08 0.53 -8.13
N PHE A 219 4.04 -0.75 -7.85
CA PHE A 219 3.18 -1.37 -6.86
C PHE A 219 3.99 -1.76 -5.63
N ASP A 220 3.47 -1.41 -4.45
CA ASP A 220 3.83 -2.03 -3.19
C ASP A 220 2.67 -2.92 -2.76
N ALA A 221 2.91 -4.23 -2.65
CA ALA A 221 1.87 -5.23 -2.48
C ALA A 221 2.27 -6.36 -1.54
N ASN A 222 1.28 -7.05 -1.00
CA ASN A 222 1.44 -8.36 -0.39
C ASN A 222 0.67 -9.40 -1.20
N TYR A 223 1.19 -10.62 -1.19
CA TYR A 223 0.39 -11.80 -1.54
C TYR A 223 0.90 -13.01 -0.75
N THR A 224 0.05 -14.02 -0.62
CA THR A 224 0.37 -15.30 0.01
C THR A 224 0.45 -16.38 -1.04
N GLU A 225 1.58 -17.09 -1.07
CA GLU A 225 1.79 -18.26 -1.90
C GLU A 225 1.57 -19.54 -1.09
N PHE A 226 0.94 -20.53 -1.72
CA PHE A 226 0.71 -21.85 -1.15
C PHE A 226 1.55 -22.87 -1.91
N THR A 227 2.58 -23.38 -1.25
CA THR A 227 3.59 -24.29 -1.80
C THR A 227 3.76 -25.53 -0.91
N PRO A 228 2.78 -26.46 -0.89
CA PRO A 228 2.82 -27.65 -0.03
C PRO A 228 4.12 -28.44 -0.20
N ARG A 229 4.69 -28.88 0.92
CA ARG A 229 5.91 -29.68 0.99
C ARG A 229 5.83 -30.72 2.10
N GLU A 230 6.74 -31.69 2.08
CA GLU A 230 6.80 -32.72 3.12
C GLU A 230 7.01 -32.06 4.50
N GLY A 231 6.15 -32.38 5.48
CA GLY A 231 6.16 -31.77 6.80
C GLY A 231 5.45 -30.40 6.93
N ASP A 232 5.03 -29.79 5.81
CA ASP A 232 4.31 -28.52 5.78
C ASP A 232 3.24 -28.56 4.66
N PRO A 233 2.07 -29.17 4.95
CA PRO A 233 1.04 -29.43 3.95
C PRO A 233 0.32 -28.17 3.46
N ARG A 234 0.41 -27.06 4.19
CA ARG A 234 -0.11 -25.76 3.71
C ARG A 234 0.93 -25.05 2.85
N GLY A 235 2.21 -25.08 3.26
CA GLY A 235 3.30 -24.43 2.53
C GLY A 235 3.06 -22.95 2.33
N GLU A 236 2.41 -22.31 3.31
CA GLU A 236 1.94 -20.94 3.25
C GLU A 236 3.11 -19.97 3.50
N MET A 237 3.32 -19.04 2.59
CA MET A 237 4.30 -17.97 2.73
C MET A 237 3.76 -16.66 2.20
N SER A 238 3.76 -15.63 3.05
CA SER A 238 3.41 -14.28 2.62
C SER A 238 4.65 -13.56 2.12
N TYR A 239 4.47 -12.74 1.09
CA TYR A 239 5.52 -11.93 0.51
C TYR A 239 5.11 -10.49 0.48
N TYR A 240 6.01 -9.62 0.91
CA TYR A 240 5.99 -8.21 0.55
C TYR A 240 6.75 -8.03 -0.78
N VAL A 241 6.14 -7.35 -1.74
CA VAL A 241 6.65 -7.22 -3.10
C VAL A 241 6.55 -5.78 -3.58
N ARG A 242 7.65 -5.31 -4.18
CA ARG A 242 7.67 -4.09 -5.00
C ARG A 242 7.88 -4.46 -6.45
N GLU A 243 6.98 -4.04 -7.32
CA GLU A 243 7.00 -4.34 -8.75
C GLU A 243 6.79 -3.10 -9.58
N ARG A 244 7.56 -2.96 -10.66
CA ARG A 244 7.35 -1.93 -11.68
C ARG A 244 6.68 -2.55 -12.90
N TRP A 245 5.60 -1.94 -13.35
CA TRP A 245 4.83 -2.36 -14.51
C TRP A 245 4.88 -1.24 -15.56
N GLU A 246 5.29 -1.57 -16.78
CA GLU A 246 5.31 -0.65 -17.91
C GLU A 246 4.05 -0.87 -18.75
N LEU A 247 3.14 0.09 -18.72
CA LEU A 247 1.90 0.06 -19.49
C LEU A 247 2.04 0.92 -20.72
N GLU A 248 1.53 0.44 -21.85
CA GLU A 248 1.40 1.24 -23.06
C GLU A 248 -0.04 1.35 -23.52
N ARG A 249 -0.30 2.39 -24.31
CA ARG A 249 -1.52 2.55 -25.08
C ARG A 249 -1.25 3.42 -26.31
N LYS A 250 -2.00 3.21 -27.39
CA LYS A 250 -2.07 4.20 -28.47
C LYS A 250 -2.60 5.52 -27.90
N ARG A 251 -1.88 6.63 -28.13
CA ARG A 251 -2.17 7.93 -27.50
C ARG A 251 -3.57 8.44 -27.85
N ASP A 252 -3.97 8.24 -29.09
CA ASP A 252 -5.21 8.79 -29.64
C ASP A 252 -6.43 7.86 -29.44
N VAL A 253 -6.26 6.79 -28.65
CA VAL A 253 -7.37 5.93 -28.21
C VAL A 253 -8.01 6.53 -26.97
N LEU A 254 -9.32 6.76 -27.04
CA LEU A 254 -10.11 7.27 -25.93
C LEU A 254 -10.17 6.23 -24.80
N SER A 255 -9.98 6.69 -23.55
CA SER A 255 -10.22 5.83 -22.39
C SER A 255 -11.67 5.36 -22.37
N PRO A 256 -11.91 4.09 -21.98
CA PRO A 256 -13.26 3.60 -21.79
C PRO A 256 -13.95 4.27 -20.60
N THR A 257 -15.28 4.15 -20.59
CA THR A 257 -16.14 4.54 -19.46
C THR A 257 -15.86 3.68 -18.23
N PRO A 258 -16.23 4.13 -17.00
CA PRO A 258 -16.03 3.35 -15.78
C PRO A 258 -16.54 1.91 -15.87
N GLU A 259 -17.69 1.69 -16.51
CA GLU A 259 -18.33 0.38 -16.64
C GLU A 259 -17.55 -0.56 -17.59
N GLN A 260 -16.83 0.01 -18.55
CA GLN A 260 -16.09 -0.72 -19.57
C GLN A 260 -14.62 -0.90 -19.24
N ALA A 261 -14.06 -0.06 -18.36
CA ALA A 261 -12.65 -0.03 -17.97
C ALA A 261 -12.26 -1.19 -17.02
N THR A 262 -12.73 -2.40 -17.30
CA THR A 262 -12.44 -3.59 -16.51
C THR A 262 -11.32 -4.40 -17.15
N ALA A 263 -10.51 -5.07 -16.34
CA ALA A 263 -9.58 -6.11 -16.79
C ALA A 263 -10.27 -7.49 -16.89
N LEU A 264 -11.61 -7.53 -17.01
CA LEU A 264 -12.45 -8.73 -16.93
C LEU A 264 -12.97 -9.23 -18.28
N HIS A 265 -12.93 -8.35 -19.27
CA HIS A 265 -13.60 -8.56 -20.54
C HIS A 265 -12.62 -8.31 -21.69
N CYS A 266 -12.99 -8.67 -22.91
CA CYS A 266 -12.23 -8.29 -24.08
C CYS A 266 -12.28 -6.76 -24.23
N PRO A 267 -11.15 -6.04 -24.32
CA PRO A 267 -11.16 -4.58 -24.42
C PRO A 267 -11.73 -4.06 -25.74
N ARG A 268 -11.92 -4.93 -26.75
CA ARG A 268 -12.58 -4.57 -28.01
C ARG A 268 -14.10 -4.75 -27.99
N CYS A 269 -14.61 -5.89 -27.49
CA CYS A 269 -16.04 -6.23 -27.60
C CYS A 269 -16.79 -6.37 -26.26
N GLY A 270 -16.10 -6.32 -25.12
CA GLY A 270 -16.72 -6.44 -23.80
C GLY A 270 -17.15 -7.86 -23.42
N ALA A 271 -16.93 -8.88 -24.26
CA ALA A 271 -17.23 -10.27 -23.92
C ALA A 271 -16.25 -10.82 -22.85
N PRO A 272 -16.59 -11.90 -22.12
CA PRO A 272 -15.67 -12.53 -21.17
C PRO A 272 -14.32 -12.91 -21.81
N LEU A 273 -13.25 -12.90 -21.01
CA LEU A 273 -11.92 -13.31 -21.48
C LEU A 273 -11.90 -14.80 -21.83
N GLN A 274 -12.04 -15.08 -23.13
CA GLN A 274 -11.95 -16.41 -23.70
C GLN A 274 -11.26 -16.34 -25.06
N LYS A 275 -10.43 -17.34 -25.35
CA LYS A 275 -9.65 -17.42 -26.58
C LYS A 275 -10.14 -18.55 -27.47
N ASP A 276 -10.07 -18.32 -28.78
CA ASP A 276 -10.22 -19.39 -29.78
C ASP A 276 -8.91 -20.18 -29.94
N THR A 277 -8.92 -21.15 -30.85
CA THR A 277 -7.77 -22.00 -31.16
C THR A 277 -6.60 -21.24 -31.80
N ALA A 278 -6.82 -20.04 -32.35
CA ALA A 278 -5.81 -19.17 -32.93
C ALA A 278 -5.24 -18.15 -31.92
N GLY A 279 -5.76 -18.13 -30.70
CA GLY A 279 -5.37 -17.20 -29.65
C GLY A 279 -5.99 -15.82 -29.79
N ALA A 280 -6.99 -15.64 -30.65
CA ALA A 280 -7.81 -14.45 -30.73
C ALA A 280 -9.01 -14.55 -29.77
N CYS A 281 -9.73 -13.45 -29.56
CA CYS A 281 -10.95 -13.45 -28.76
C CYS A 281 -12.00 -14.40 -29.37
N ALA A 282 -12.52 -15.33 -28.58
CA ALA A 282 -13.50 -16.33 -29.01
C ALA A 282 -14.84 -15.74 -29.49
N PHE A 283 -15.09 -14.45 -29.22
CA PHE A 283 -16.35 -13.78 -29.54
C PHE A 283 -16.24 -12.82 -30.72
N CYS A 284 -15.19 -11.98 -30.76
CA CYS A 284 -15.03 -10.98 -31.83
C CYS A 284 -13.91 -11.29 -32.82
N GLY A 285 -13.18 -12.39 -32.64
CA GLY A 285 -12.10 -12.83 -33.52
C GLY A 285 -10.85 -11.94 -33.51
N THR A 286 -10.77 -10.93 -32.64
CA THR A 286 -9.60 -10.05 -32.58
C THR A 286 -8.50 -10.63 -31.73
N LYS A 287 -7.32 -10.72 -32.32
CA LYS A 287 -6.08 -10.92 -31.59
C LYS A 287 -5.58 -9.59 -31.07
N ILE A 288 -5.38 -9.51 -29.75
CA ILE A 288 -4.92 -8.31 -29.05
C ILE A 288 -3.53 -8.63 -28.51
N ASP A 289 -2.54 -7.89 -28.96
CA ASP A 289 -1.12 -8.06 -28.62
C ASP A 289 -0.43 -6.73 -28.26
N SER A 290 -1.21 -5.66 -28.15
CA SER A 290 -0.75 -4.29 -27.95
C SER A 290 -1.85 -3.41 -27.36
N GLY A 291 -1.49 -2.19 -26.94
CA GLY A 291 -2.42 -1.23 -26.31
C GLY A 291 -3.34 -0.49 -27.28
N GLU A 292 -3.94 -1.18 -28.25
CA GLU A 292 -4.79 -0.54 -29.28
C GLU A 292 -6.22 -0.23 -28.82
N PHE A 293 -6.69 -0.92 -27.78
CA PHE A 293 -8.06 -0.83 -27.28
C PHE A 293 -8.13 -0.35 -25.83
N GLN A 294 -7.09 -0.61 -25.05
CA GLN A 294 -6.98 -0.24 -23.64
C GLN A 294 -5.49 -0.29 -23.25
N TRP A 295 -5.18 0.13 -22.02
CA TRP A 295 -3.85 -0.06 -21.42
C TRP A 295 -3.40 -1.52 -21.46
N TYR A 296 -2.15 -1.72 -21.89
CA TYR A 296 -1.54 -3.02 -22.09
C TYR A 296 -0.17 -3.07 -21.41
N VAL A 297 0.06 -4.05 -20.55
CA VAL A 297 1.31 -4.23 -19.81
C VAL A 297 2.33 -4.89 -20.72
N ARG A 298 3.38 -4.15 -21.06
CA ARG A 298 4.50 -4.64 -21.87
C ARG A 298 5.51 -5.40 -21.05
N GLU A 299 5.85 -4.89 -19.88
CA GLU A 299 6.91 -5.41 -19.05
C GLU A 299 6.52 -5.34 -17.57
N ILE A 300 6.96 -6.35 -16.83
CA ILE A 300 6.86 -6.43 -15.38
C ILE A 300 8.26 -6.72 -14.84
N THR A 301 8.71 -5.89 -13.91
CA THR A 301 10.00 -6.02 -13.22
C THR A 301 9.76 -6.10 -11.72
N THR A 302 10.16 -7.21 -11.09
CA THR A 302 10.19 -7.31 -9.63
C THR A 302 11.39 -6.54 -9.10
N LEU A 303 11.14 -5.42 -8.42
CA LEU A 303 12.16 -4.57 -7.81
C LEU A 303 12.61 -5.12 -6.45
N ASN A 304 11.66 -5.61 -5.65
CA ASN A 304 11.91 -6.24 -4.36
C ASN A 304 10.90 -7.35 -4.09
N ARG A 305 11.32 -8.41 -3.38
CA ARG A 305 10.43 -9.47 -2.90
C ARG A 305 11.01 -10.07 -1.62
N GLU A 306 10.30 -9.89 -0.52
CA GLU A 306 10.73 -10.30 0.81
C GLU A 306 9.70 -11.24 1.42
N ALA A 307 10.14 -12.39 1.96
CA ALA A 307 9.28 -13.29 2.70
C ALA A 307 8.93 -12.67 4.07
N LYS A 308 7.64 -12.64 4.40
CA LYS A 308 7.14 -12.10 5.67
C LYS A 308 6.47 -13.22 6.48
N GLY A 309 6.68 -13.17 7.80
CA GLY A 309 6.00 -14.05 8.77
C GLY A 309 4.51 -13.72 8.91
N PRO A 310 3.81 -14.30 9.90
CA PRO A 310 2.38 -14.04 10.13
C PRO A 310 2.12 -12.54 10.31
N LEU A 311 1.30 -11.97 9.43
CA LEU A 311 1.12 -10.52 9.31
C LEU A 311 0.28 -9.91 10.44
N LEU A 312 -0.59 -10.69 11.11
CA LEU A 312 -1.67 -10.16 11.95
C LEU A 312 -1.34 -10.02 13.45
N THR A 313 -0.15 -10.45 13.88
CA THR A 313 0.26 -10.45 15.30
C THR A 313 1.48 -9.59 15.58
N SER A 314 1.99 -8.85 14.59
CA SER A 314 3.07 -7.88 14.81
C SER A 314 2.53 -6.56 15.37
N ASP A 315 3.28 -5.95 16.28
CA ASP A 315 3.03 -4.60 16.76
C ASP A 315 3.99 -3.65 16.04
N VAL A 316 3.47 -2.94 15.03
CA VAL A 316 4.25 -1.98 14.23
C VAL A 316 3.94 -0.57 14.73
N PRO A 317 4.97 0.17 15.20
CA PRO A 317 4.79 1.56 15.60
C PRO A 317 4.21 2.39 14.46
N GLU A 318 3.31 3.30 14.82
CA GLU A 318 2.77 4.29 13.90
C GLU A 318 3.89 5.18 13.35
N VAL A 319 3.86 5.43 12.05
CA VAL A 319 4.80 6.35 11.38
C VAL A 319 3.99 7.44 10.70
N GLY A 320 4.48 8.68 10.74
CA GLY A 320 3.96 9.75 9.91
C GLY A 320 2.77 10.54 10.44
N THR A 321 2.14 10.14 11.55
CA THR A 321 1.05 10.94 12.16
C THR A 321 1.48 12.38 12.45
N ASP A 322 2.72 12.57 12.93
CA ASP A 322 3.29 13.88 13.21
C ASP A 322 3.93 14.56 11.97
N TYR A 323 3.88 13.93 10.79
CA TYR A 323 4.37 14.56 9.56
C TYR A 323 3.52 15.78 9.19
N PRO A 324 4.12 16.79 8.55
CA PRO A 324 3.37 17.89 7.97
C PRO A 324 2.33 17.38 6.98
N THR A 325 1.13 17.97 7.02
CA THR A 325 0.09 17.61 6.04
C THR A 325 0.51 18.02 4.63
N ILE A 326 0.53 17.04 3.73
CA ILE A 326 0.84 17.28 2.32
C ILE A 326 -0.46 17.74 1.65
N THR A 327 -0.47 19.00 1.23
CA THR A 327 -1.59 19.63 0.52
C THR A 327 -1.20 19.86 -0.94
N GLN A 328 -2.15 19.67 -1.87
CA GLN A 328 -1.90 19.92 -3.28
C GLN A 328 -1.50 21.40 -3.51
N PRO A 329 -0.68 21.69 -4.53
CA PRO A 329 -0.35 23.06 -4.90
C PRO A 329 -1.61 23.89 -5.21
N ASN A 330 -1.61 25.17 -4.81
CA ASN A 330 -2.70 26.13 -5.06
C ASN A 330 -4.09 25.68 -4.55
N PHE A 331 -4.14 24.85 -3.50
CA PHE A 331 -5.40 24.31 -2.96
C PHE A 331 -6.48 25.37 -2.69
N PRO A 332 -6.21 26.55 -2.11
CA PRO A 332 -7.24 27.57 -1.90
C PRO A 332 -7.96 28.00 -3.19
N ALA A 333 -7.20 28.16 -4.28
CA ALA A 333 -7.77 28.54 -5.58
C ALA A 333 -8.57 27.38 -6.21
N VAL A 334 -8.05 26.16 -6.13
CA VAL A 334 -8.76 24.96 -6.62
C VAL A 334 -10.08 24.76 -5.87
N ARG A 335 -10.05 24.94 -4.54
CA ARG A 335 -11.24 24.86 -3.69
C ARG A 335 -12.29 25.91 -4.09
N ALA A 336 -11.88 27.17 -4.24
CA ALA A 336 -12.81 28.23 -4.64
C ALA A 336 -13.43 27.96 -6.01
N ALA A 337 -12.65 27.48 -6.98
CA ALA A 337 -13.15 27.09 -8.29
C ALA A 337 -14.10 25.89 -8.23
N PHE A 338 -13.81 24.90 -7.39
CA PHE A 338 -14.70 23.75 -7.17
C PHE A 338 -16.04 24.18 -6.59
N GLU A 339 -16.03 25.01 -5.53
CA GLU A 339 -17.24 25.56 -4.90
C GLU A 339 -18.06 26.39 -5.89
N GLN A 340 -17.41 27.21 -6.72
CA GLN A 340 -18.08 28.00 -7.75
C GLN A 340 -18.75 27.10 -8.81
N ASN A 341 -18.12 25.99 -9.18
CA ASN A 341 -18.62 25.05 -10.18
C ASN A 341 -19.58 23.99 -9.61
N ARG A 342 -19.76 23.94 -8.29
CA ARG A 342 -20.62 22.99 -7.56
C ARG A 342 -21.40 23.75 -6.47
N PRO A 343 -22.32 24.65 -6.84
CA PRO A 343 -23.00 25.51 -5.87
C PRO A 343 -23.84 24.74 -4.85
N GLU A 344 -24.25 23.51 -5.14
CA GLU A 344 -24.97 22.62 -4.21
C GLU A 344 -24.03 21.86 -3.25
N PHE A 345 -22.71 21.98 -3.41
CA PHE A 345 -21.74 21.31 -2.55
C PHE A 345 -21.59 22.06 -1.21
N SER A 346 -21.53 21.29 -0.14
CA SER A 346 -21.34 21.76 1.23
C SER A 346 -20.22 20.97 1.90
N TRP A 347 -19.18 21.67 2.37
CA TRP A 347 -18.09 21.04 3.13
C TRP A 347 -18.58 20.40 4.42
N ALA A 348 -19.56 21.00 5.09
CA ALA A 348 -20.12 20.47 6.32
C ALA A 348 -20.81 19.13 6.07
N ASP A 349 -21.64 19.04 5.02
CA ASP A 349 -22.35 17.81 4.67
C ASP A 349 -21.38 16.74 4.18
N PHE A 350 -20.39 17.12 3.37
CA PHE A 350 -19.34 16.20 2.91
C PHE A 350 -18.52 15.63 4.09
N GLN A 351 -18.13 16.47 5.05
CA GLN A 351 -17.40 16.01 6.23
C GLN A 351 -18.29 15.16 7.16
N ALA A 352 -19.60 15.44 7.24
CA ALA A 352 -20.54 14.58 7.95
C ALA A 352 -20.67 13.20 7.29
N ARG A 353 -20.75 13.15 5.95
CA ARG A 353 -20.69 11.90 5.17
C ARG A 353 -19.39 11.13 5.40
N ALA A 354 -18.24 11.81 5.31
CA ALA A 354 -16.94 11.19 5.55
C ALA A 354 -16.83 10.59 6.96
N ARG A 355 -17.36 11.29 7.97
CA ARG A 355 -17.42 10.79 9.36
C ARG A 355 -18.34 9.57 9.51
N LEU A 356 -19.51 9.58 8.86
CA LEU A 356 -20.40 8.41 8.83
C LEU A 356 -19.67 7.19 8.24
N ILE A 357 -19.05 7.36 7.06
CA ILE A 357 -18.31 6.30 6.38
C ILE A 357 -17.19 5.79 7.28
N PHE A 358 -16.41 6.69 7.89
CA PHE A 358 -15.36 6.31 8.83
C PHE A 358 -15.92 5.41 9.95
N ASN A 359 -16.98 5.84 10.63
CA ASN A 359 -17.57 5.09 11.74
C ASN A 359 -18.10 3.71 11.30
N GLU A 360 -18.82 3.63 10.19
CA GLU A 360 -19.33 2.34 9.67
C GLU A 360 -18.19 1.39 9.33
N LEU A 361 -17.10 1.89 8.76
CA LEU A 361 -15.91 1.09 8.45
C LEU A 361 -15.22 0.58 9.73
N GLN A 362 -15.01 1.44 10.73
CA GLN A 362 -14.40 1.03 12.02
C GLN A 362 -15.22 -0.06 12.70
N GLU A 363 -16.53 0.07 12.68
CA GLU A 363 -17.47 -0.84 13.30
C GLU A 363 -17.61 -2.16 12.51
N ALA A 364 -17.65 -2.09 11.17
CA ALA A 364 -17.62 -3.27 10.29
C ALA A 364 -16.34 -4.09 10.50
N TRP A 365 -15.21 -3.40 10.61
CA TRP A 365 -13.90 -3.99 10.87
C TRP A 365 -13.86 -4.67 12.24
N SER A 366 -14.22 -3.92 13.29
CA SER A 366 -14.18 -4.39 14.68
C SER A 366 -15.12 -5.56 14.96
N SER A 367 -16.22 -5.67 14.22
CA SER A 367 -17.20 -6.76 14.32
C SER A 367 -16.94 -7.93 13.37
N LEU A 368 -15.94 -7.86 12.49
CA LEU A 368 -15.70 -8.78 11.37
C LEU A 368 -16.90 -8.91 10.40
N ASN A 369 -17.88 -8.00 10.49
CA ASN A 369 -19.05 -7.94 9.62
C ASN A 369 -18.81 -6.95 8.47
N TRP A 370 -17.93 -7.34 7.56
CA TRP A 370 -17.45 -6.44 6.50
C TRP A 370 -18.55 -5.99 5.52
N GLU A 371 -19.63 -6.75 5.37
CA GLU A 371 -20.76 -6.37 4.50
C GLU A 371 -21.37 -5.02 4.89
N ARG A 372 -21.21 -4.58 6.15
CA ARG A 372 -21.61 -3.22 6.59
C ARG A 372 -20.87 -2.11 5.86
N ALA A 373 -19.61 -2.31 5.48
CA ALA A 373 -18.82 -1.33 4.73
C ALA A 373 -19.19 -1.28 3.24
N ARG A 374 -19.85 -2.33 2.73
CA ARG A 374 -20.13 -2.50 1.30
C ARG A 374 -20.80 -1.30 0.62
N PRO A 375 -21.80 -0.61 1.21
CA PRO A 375 -22.43 0.55 0.58
C PRO A 375 -21.52 1.79 0.46
N HIS A 376 -20.41 1.82 1.21
CA HIS A 376 -19.61 3.03 1.42
C HIS A 376 -18.30 3.04 0.62
N GLU A 377 -17.90 1.90 0.07
CA GLU A 377 -16.63 1.69 -0.61
C GLU A 377 -16.82 1.33 -2.08
N THR A 378 -15.90 1.80 -2.92
CA THR A 378 -15.76 1.29 -4.28
C THR A 378 -15.44 -0.21 -4.27
N ASP A 379 -15.68 -0.89 -5.39
CA ASP A 379 -15.47 -2.33 -5.48
C ASP A 379 -14.02 -2.73 -5.17
N ASN A 380 -13.05 -1.91 -5.60
CA ASN A 380 -11.63 -2.17 -5.44
C ASN A 380 -11.21 -2.17 -3.95
N ILE A 381 -11.45 -1.07 -3.23
CA ILE A 381 -11.04 -0.95 -1.82
C ILE A 381 -11.78 -1.95 -0.92
N PHE A 382 -13.05 -2.26 -1.23
CA PHE A 382 -13.80 -3.26 -0.47
C PHE A 382 -13.19 -4.66 -0.55
N GLN A 383 -12.79 -5.10 -1.76
CA GLN A 383 -12.16 -6.43 -1.90
C GLN A 383 -10.80 -6.46 -1.21
N MET A 384 -10.03 -5.38 -1.28
CA MET A 384 -8.75 -5.24 -0.59
C MET A 384 -8.90 -5.39 0.93
N HIS A 385 -9.84 -4.67 1.55
CA HIS A 385 -10.09 -4.79 2.99
C HIS A 385 -10.71 -6.13 3.40
N ARG A 386 -11.57 -6.71 2.56
CA ARG A 386 -12.20 -8.01 2.82
C ARG A 386 -11.16 -9.11 3.06
N PHE A 387 -10.05 -9.08 2.33
CA PHE A 387 -8.97 -10.05 2.55
C PHE A 387 -8.49 -10.07 4.00
N TRP A 388 -8.24 -8.91 4.60
CA TRP A 388 -7.78 -8.83 5.99
C TRP A 388 -8.81 -9.36 6.98
N ILE A 389 -10.09 -9.09 6.72
CA ILE A 389 -11.18 -9.62 7.54
C ILE A 389 -11.23 -11.15 7.47
N GLU A 390 -11.09 -11.74 6.28
CA GLU A 390 -11.03 -13.19 6.13
C GLU A 390 -9.76 -13.80 6.76
N ALA A 391 -8.63 -13.09 6.69
CA ALA A 391 -7.41 -13.51 7.37
C ALA A 391 -7.55 -13.50 8.90
N TYR A 392 -8.21 -12.47 9.47
CA TYR A 392 -8.56 -12.43 10.89
C TYR A 392 -9.45 -13.61 11.29
N LYS A 393 -10.53 -13.86 10.53
CA LYS A 393 -11.43 -15.00 10.77
C LYS A 393 -10.69 -16.33 10.72
N ALA A 394 -9.86 -16.55 9.69
CA ALA A 394 -9.13 -17.80 9.50
C ALA A 394 -8.14 -18.11 10.63
N GLN A 395 -7.58 -17.07 11.25
CA GLN A 395 -6.64 -17.19 12.37
C GLN A 395 -7.33 -17.17 13.75
N GLY A 396 -8.66 -17.06 13.80
CA GLY A 396 -9.39 -16.91 15.07
C GLY A 396 -9.03 -15.63 15.81
N LEU A 397 -8.68 -14.58 15.05
CA LEU A 397 -8.28 -13.28 15.55
C LEU A 397 -9.35 -12.24 15.21
N ARG A 398 -9.41 -11.17 16.00
CA ARG A 398 -10.24 -10.00 15.73
C ARG A 398 -9.50 -8.74 16.15
N ASN A 399 -9.29 -7.82 15.21
CA ASN A 399 -8.85 -6.47 15.56
C ASN A 399 -10.06 -5.62 15.98
N ALA A 400 -9.89 -4.86 17.05
CA ALA A 400 -10.89 -3.99 17.64
C ALA A 400 -10.36 -2.56 17.69
N LEU A 401 -11.18 -1.64 17.19
CA LEU A 401 -10.93 -0.20 17.17
C LEU A 401 -11.95 0.48 18.09
N ASP A 402 -11.68 0.39 19.39
CA ASP A 402 -12.60 0.79 20.45
C ASP A 402 -12.47 2.28 20.78
N GLN A 403 -13.60 2.94 21.08
CA GLN A 403 -13.68 4.38 21.39
C GLN A 403 -13.00 5.26 20.33
N CYS A 404 -13.08 4.82 19.07
CA CYS A 404 -12.51 5.53 17.94
C CYS A 404 -13.24 6.85 17.70
N GLN A 405 -12.47 7.94 17.57
CA GLN A 405 -13.02 9.26 17.27
C GLN A 405 -12.09 10.03 16.33
N ILE A 406 -12.71 10.67 15.33
CA ILE A 406 -12.01 11.64 14.48
C ILE A 406 -11.80 12.93 15.26
N THR A 407 -10.53 13.34 15.39
CA THR A 407 -10.10 14.57 16.05
C THR A 407 -9.98 15.75 15.07
N ALA A 408 -9.63 15.49 13.81
CA ALA A 408 -9.61 16.51 12.75
C ALA A 408 -9.82 15.89 11.36
N MET A 409 -10.37 16.67 10.43
CA MET A 409 -10.41 16.34 9.01
C MET A 409 -9.95 17.55 8.21
N GLN A 410 -8.82 17.42 7.54
CA GLN A 410 -8.24 18.49 6.73
C GLN A 410 -8.38 18.15 5.24
N PRO A 411 -9.11 18.95 4.45
CA PRO A 411 -9.09 18.81 3.00
C PRO A 411 -7.71 19.15 2.44
N VAL A 412 -7.15 18.25 1.64
CA VAL A 412 -5.79 18.39 1.09
C VAL A 412 -5.72 18.36 -0.42
N LYS A 413 -6.72 17.78 -1.08
CA LYS A 413 -6.73 17.57 -2.53
C LYS A 413 -8.15 17.61 -3.07
N ILE A 414 -8.32 18.24 -4.22
CA ILE A 414 -9.52 18.17 -5.05
C ILE A 414 -9.07 17.88 -6.48
N LYS A 415 -9.61 16.82 -7.07
CA LYS A 415 -9.44 16.47 -8.47
C LYS A 415 -10.81 16.42 -9.15
N VAL A 416 -10.86 16.90 -10.37
CA VAL A 416 -12.03 16.81 -11.23
C VAL A 416 -11.55 16.28 -12.57
N ASP A 417 -12.14 15.18 -13.02
CA ASP A 417 -11.95 14.66 -14.37
C ASP A 417 -13.30 14.46 -15.08
N SER A 418 -13.30 13.82 -16.25
CA SER A 418 -14.49 13.65 -17.08
C SER A 418 -15.58 12.77 -16.45
N PHE A 419 -15.21 11.94 -15.47
CA PHE A 419 -16.12 11.00 -14.84
C PHE A 419 -16.31 11.25 -13.35
N TYR A 420 -15.31 11.77 -12.64
CA TYR A 420 -15.38 11.91 -11.19
C TYR A 420 -14.91 13.26 -10.67
N ASP A 421 -15.63 13.75 -9.67
CA ASP A 421 -15.11 14.65 -8.66
C ASP A 421 -14.49 13.81 -7.54
N SER A 422 -13.32 14.22 -7.05
CA SER A 422 -12.60 13.52 -5.99
C SER A 422 -12.04 14.49 -4.96
N ILE A 423 -12.21 14.15 -3.68
CA ILE A 423 -11.72 14.93 -2.55
C ILE A 423 -10.92 14.02 -1.63
N THR A 424 -9.68 14.41 -1.33
CA THR A 424 -8.85 13.75 -0.31
C THR A 424 -8.85 14.56 0.97
N LEU A 425 -9.14 13.88 2.08
CA LEU A 425 -9.05 14.40 3.44
C LEU A 425 -7.89 13.71 4.16
N ARG A 426 -7.04 14.46 4.85
CA ARG A 426 -6.25 13.87 5.95
C ARG A 426 -7.14 13.79 7.19
N VAL A 427 -7.46 12.57 7.60
CA VAL A 427 -8.33 12.26 8.75
C VAL A 427 -7.42 11.91 9.92
N PHE A 428 -7.47 12.70 10.98
CA PHE A 428 -6.79 12.41 12.24
C PHE A 428 -7.77 11.76 13.20
N ALA A 429 -7.37 10.65 13.81
CA ALA A 429 -8.21 9.91 14.73
C ALA A 429 -7.42 9.40 15.94
N GLN A 430 -8.16 9.02 16.97
CA GLN A 430 -7.61 8.37 18.15
C GLN A 430 -8.59 7.34 18.70
N GLY A 431 -8.06 6.32 19.38
CA GLY A 431 -8.84 5.20 19.92
C GLY A 431 -7.94 4.11 20.49
N TYR A 432 -8.54 3.05 21.01
CA TYR A 432 -7.84 1.84 21.38
C TYR A 432 -7.78 0.91 20.18
N ASP A 433 -6.61 0.36 19.90
CA ASP A 433 -6.36 -0.46 18.73
C ASP A 433 -5.58 -1.70 19.16
N TYR A 434 -6.25 -2.84 19.08
CA TYR A 434 -5.71 -4.09 19.58
C TYR A 434 -6.33 -5.29 18.89
N THR A 435 -5.57 -6.37 18.82
CA THR A 435 -6.03 -7.66 18.30
C THR A 435 -6.26 -8.62 19.45
N VAL A 436 -7.41 -9.30 19.45
CA VAL A 436 -7.74 -10.35 20.40
C VAL A 436 -7.81 -11.72 19.74
N ASP A 437 -7.47 -12.76 20.49
CA ASP A 437 -7.73 -14.15 20.13
C ASP A 437 -9.18 -14.57 20.46
N THR A 438 -9.53 -15.82 20.15
CA THR A 438 -10.84 -16.41 20.46
C THR A 438 -11.16 -16.48 21.96
N ASN A 439 -10.17 -16.39 22.84
CA ASN A 439 -10.34 -16.36 24.29
C ASN A 439 -10.46 -14.92 24.83
N GLY A 440 -10.43 -13.91 23.96
CA GLY A 440 -10.46 -12.49 24.33
C GLY A 440 -9.13 -11.96 24.88
N ARG A 441 -8.03 -12.70 24.74
CA ARG A 441 -6.70 -12.25 25.15
C ARG A 441 -6.16 -11.29 24.11
N VAL A 442 -5.63 -10.15 24.54
CA VAL A 442 -4.93 -9.20 23.66
C VAL A 442 -3.60 -9.82 23.23
N VAL A 443 -3.42 -10.01 21.93
CA VAL A 443 -2.23 -10.62 21.33
C VAL A 443 -1.37 -9.61 20.55
N ALA A 444 -1.91 -8.44 20.21
CA ALA A 444 -1.18 -7.32 19.60
C ALA A 444 -1.88 -5.99 19.91
N GLY A 445 -1.16 -4.88 19.83
CA GLY A 445 -1.66 -3.53 20.12
C GLY A 445 -1.99 -3.30 21.61
N SER A 446 -2.83 -2.31 21.90
CA SER A 446 -3.18 -1.94 23.28
C SER A 446 -4.64 -1.56 23.46
N ASN A 447 -5.28 -2.20 24.42
CA ASN A 447 -6.60 -1.81 24.94
C ASN A 447 -6.50 -0.90 26.20
N LYS A 448 -5.30 -0.39 26.50
CA LYS A 448 -5.04 0.47 27.68
C LYS A 448 -4.45 1.82 27.30
N HIS A 449 -3.72 1.88 26.19
CA HIS A 449 -3.10 3.08 25.70
C HIS A 449 -3.83 3.56 24.45
N VAL A 450 -4.31 4.81 24.50
CA VAL A 450 -4.93 5.45 23.34
C VAL A 450 -3.85 5.63 22.27
N ARG A 451 -4.12 5.10 21.08
CA ARG A 451 -3.34 5.34 19.88
C ARG A 451 -3.90 6.56 19.17
N ARG A 452 -3.01 7.38 18.61
CA ARG A 452 -3.34 8.49 17.69
C ARG A 452 -2.75 8.13 16.33
N TRP A 453 -3.50 8.38 15.27
CA TRP A 453 -3.05 8.13 13.91
C TRP A 453 -3.66 9.15 12.93
N SER A 454 -3.13 9.21 11.73
CA SER A 454 -3.79 9.87 10.61
C SER A 454 -3.65 9.11 9.31
N GLU A 455 -4.63 9.31 8.43
CA GLU A 455 -4.72 8.65 7.13
C GLU A 455 -5.25 9.63 6.09
N TYR A 456 -4.87 9.44 4.83
CA TYR A 456 -5.41 10.19 3.69
C TYR A 456 -6.52 9.38 3.03
N TRP A 457 -7.76 9.83 3.23
CA TRP A 457 -8.97 9.20 2.69
C TRP A 457 -9.43 9.95 1.46
N THR A 458 -9.49 9.27 0.31
CA THR A 458 -9.97 9.83 -0.95
C THR A 458 -11.38 9.33 -1.23
N PHE A 459 -12.30 10.27 -1.41
CA PHE A 459 -13.68 10.04 -1.77
C PHE A 459 -13.92 10.44 -3.22
N ILE A 460 -14.84 9.75 -3.88
CA ILE A 460 -15.25 10.05 -5.25
C ILE A 460 -16.77 10.22 -5.34
N ARG A 461 -17.20 11.06 -6.26
CA ARG A 461 -18.59 11.22 -6.71
C ARG A 461 -18.59 11.39 -8.21
N TYR A 462 -19.54 10.75 -8.90
CA TYR A 462 -19.66 10.87 -10.34
C TYR A 462 -19.89 12.34 -10.72
N ALA A 463 -19.11 12.85 -11.68
CA ALA A 463 -19.11 14.28 -12.04
C ALA A 463 -20.45 14.74 -12.61
N LYS A 464 -21.25 13.82 -13.16
CA LYS A 464 -22.61 14.07 -13.68
C LYS A 464 -23.70 13.55 -12.73
N ALA A 465 -23.36 13.22 -11.49
CA ALA A 465 -24.35 12.86 -10.46
C ALA A 465 -25.39 13.99 -10.32
N LYS A 466 -26.62 13.61 -9.95
CA LYS A 466 -27.66 14.61 -9.66
C LYS A 466 -27.15 15.57 -8.59
N PRO A 467 -27.31 16.90 -8.77
CA PRO A 467 -26.94 17.87 -7.76
C PRO A 467 -27.67 17.61 -6.44
N GLY A 468 -26.97 17.81 -5.33
CA GLY A 468 -27.53 17.63 -4.00
C GLY A 468 -26.44 17.50 -2.92
N PRO A 469 -26.80 17.80 -1.66
CA PRO A 469 -25.88 17.69 -0.54
C PRO A 469 -25.49 16.23 -0.30
N ALA A 470 -24.31 16.02 0.29
CA ALA A 470 -23.90 14.70 0.73
C ALA A 470 -24.79 14.22 1.89
N ARG A 471 -25.09 12.93 1.97
CA ARG A 471 -26.02 12.40 2.98
C ARG A 471 -25.31 11.67 4.10
N ALA A 472 -25.48 12.15 5.33
CA ALA A 472 -24.92 11.56 6.54
C ALA A 472 -25.89 10.62 7.28
N ASP A 473 -26.83 10.00 6.56
CA ASP A 473 -27.80 9.04 7.08
C ASP A 473 -27.62 7.64 6.44
N LEU A 474 -28.15 6.60 7.10
CA LEU A 474 -28.08 5.21 6.64
C LEU A 474 -29.27 4.82 5.75
N ASN A 475 -29.69 5.73 4.86
CA ASN A 475 -30.63 5.40 3.80
C ASN A 475 -29.94 5.45 2.43
N CYS A 476 -30.53 4.74 1.48
CA CYS A 476 -30.13 4.73 0.09
C CYS A 476 -30.18 6.17 -0.48
N PRO A 477 -29.08 6.69 -1.05
CA PRO A 477 -29.06 8.03 -1.62
C PRO A 477 -29.95 8.18 -2.86
N ASN A 478 -30.31 7.07 -3.53
CA ASN A 478 -31.20 7.10 -4.69
C ASN A 478 -32.70 7.07 -4.32
N CYS A 479 -33.12 6.12 -3.47
CA CYS A 479 -34.55 5.88 -3.21
C CYS A 479 -35.02 6.18 -1.78
N GLY A 480 -34.12 6.47 -0.84
CA GLY A 480 -34.48 6.78 0.55
C GLY A 480 -34.86 5.59 1.44
N ALA A 481 -34.92 4.36 0.91
CA ALA A 481 -35.07 3.14 1.71
C ALA A 481 -33.83 2.90 2.60
N PRO A 482 -33.89 2.05 3.65
CA PRO A 482 -32.72 1.70 4.45
C PRO A 482 -31.54 1.25 3.57
N LEU A 483 -30.32 1.66 3.94
CA LEU A 483 -29.13 1.41 3.14
C LEU A 483 -28.73 -0.07 3.19
N LYS A 484 -29.21 -0.83 2.20
CA LYS A 484 -28.91 -2.24 2.03
C LYS A 484 -28.56 -2.52 0.58
N VAL A 485 -27.39 -3.12 0.37
CA VAL A 485 -26.84 -3.44 -0.95
C VAL A 485 -26.39 -4.89 -1.00
N ASN A 486 -26.40 -5.48 -2.19
CA ASN A 486 -25.80 -6.80 -2.42
C ASN A 486 -24.25 -6.72 -2.50
N ALA A 487 -23.59 -7.86 -2.69
CA ALA A 487 -22.13 -7.95 -2.82
C ALA A 487 -21.55 -7.12 -3.97
N SER A 488 -22.37 -6.80 -4.98
CA SER A 488 -22.02 -5.90 -6.09
C SER A 488 -22.37 -4.45 -5.79
N GLY A 489 -22.68 -4.06 -4.56
CA GLY A 489 -22.99 -2.67 -4.22
C GLY A 489 -24.29 -2.13 -4.82
N ILE A 490 -25.18 -3.01 -5.31
CA ILE A 490 -26.48 -2.64 -5.87
C ILE A 490 -27.52 -2.62 -4.75
N CYS A 491 -28.27 -1.52 -4.63
CA CYS A 491 -29.34 -1.38 -3.67
C CYS A 491 -30.43 -2.44 -3.89
N GLU A 492 -30.77 -3.17 -2.83
CA GLU A 492 -31.77 -4.25 -2.88
C GLU A 492 -33.20 -3.75 -3.14
N PHE A 493 -33.47 -2.45 -2.94
CA PHE A 493 -34.79 -1.86 -3.09
C PHE A 493 -35.02 -1.21 -4.46
N CYS A 494 -34.04 -0.45 -4.98
CA CYS A 494 -34.21 0.31 -6.22
C CYS A 494 -33.33 -0.15 -7.38
N GLY A 495 -32.40 -1.09 -7.16
CA GLY A 495 -31.49 -1.57 -8.19
C GLY A 495 -30.37 -0.61 -8.60
N GLY A 496 -30.25 0.56 -7.95
CA GLY A 496 -29.15 1.50 -8.21
C GLY A 496 -27.81 0.98 -7.67
N LYS A 497 -26.74 1.10 -8.45
CA LYS A 497 -25.35 0.80 -8.03
C LYS A 497 -24.86 1.92 -7.12
N ILE A 498 -24.97 1.73 -5.80
CA ILE A 498 -24.65 2.79 -4.81
C ILE A 498 -23.14 3.04 -4.74
N THR A 499 -22.33 2.02 -4.98
CA THR A 499 -20.87 2.07 -4.85
C THR A 499 -20.14 2.69 -6.04
N SER A 500 -20.86 3.16 -7.06
CA SER A 500 -20.29 3.85 -8.23
C SER A 500 -20.01 5.34 -7.99
N GLY A 501 -20.51 5.91 -6.90
CA GLY A 501 -20.46 7.37 -6.68
C GLY A 501 -21.51 8.16 -7.47
N GLU A 502 -22.41 7.50 -8.21
CA GLU A 502 -23.47 8.17 -8.99
C GLU A 502 -24.50 8.90 -8.11
N PHE A 503 -24.71 8.41 -6.88
CA PHE A 503 -25.78 8.90 -6.00
C PHE A 503 -25.27 9.69 -4.80
N ASP A 504 -24.07 9.43 -4.31
CA ASP A 504 -23.42 10.17 -3.22
C ASP A 504 -21.90 9.88 -3.21
N TRP A 505 -21.16 10.52 -2.32
CA TRP A 505 -19.74 10.26 -2.11
C TRP A 505 -19.49 8.86 -1.52
N VAL A 506 -18.54 8.16 -2.12
CA VAL A 506 -18.05 6.84 -1.70
C VAL A 506 -16.54 6.89 -1.51
N LEU A 507 -16.02 6.09 -0.59
CA LEU A 507 -14.59 5.96 -0.33
C LEU A 507 -13.94 5.13 -1.45
N SER A 508 -12.89 5.67 -2.05
CA SER A 508 -12.15 5.00 -3.14
C SER A 508 -10.75 4.58 -2.74
N LYS A 509 -10.13 5.25 -1.76
CA LYS A 509 -8.74 5.01 -1.37
C LYS A 509 -8.47 5.43 0.08
N ILE A 510 -7.65 4.66 0.79
CA ILE A 510 -7.00 5.05 2.05
C ILE A 510 -5.50 4.93 1.84
N GLU A 511 -4.74 5.96 2.19
CA GLU A 511 -3.27 5.97 2.15
C GLU A 511 -2.74 6.35 3.54
N GLN A 512 -1.69 5.64 4.01
CA GLN A 512 -0.99 6.03 5.24
C GLN A 512 -0.09 7.25 5.01
N ASP A 513 0.26 7.93 6.09
CA ASP A 513 0.99 9.21 6.05
C ASP A 513 2.34 9.14 5.33
N GLU A 514 3.06 8.03 5.48
CA GLU A 514 4.37 7.79 4.86
C GLU A 514 4.28 7.40 3.38
N SER A 515 3.10 6.99 2.90
CA SER A 515 2.85 6.64 1.49
C SER A 515 2.27 7.79 0.67
N TYR A 516 1.55 8.71 1.32
CA TYR A 516 0.88 9.78 0.61
C TYR A 516 1.89 10.82 0.08
N ALA A 517 1.94 10.98 -1.24
CA ALA A 517 2.92 11.85 -1.91
C ALA A 517 2.35 13.18 -2.46
N GLY A 518 1.04 13.40 -2.40
CA GLY A 518 0.41 14.64 -2.87
C GLY A 518 -0.65 14.47 -3.92
#